data_AF-A0A1D6FAW8-F1
#
_entry.id   AF-A0A1D6FAW8-F1
#
_cell.length_a   1.000
_cell.length_b   1.000
_cell.length_c   1.000
_cell.angle_alpha   90.00
_cell.angle_beta   90.00
_cell.angle_gamma   90.00
#
_symmetry.space_group_name_H-M   'P 1'
#
loop_
_entity.id
_entity.type
_entity.pdbx_description
1 polymer ?
#
loop_
_entity_poly.entity_id
_entity_poly.type
_entity_poly.pdbx_seq_one_letter_code
_entity_poly.pdbx_strand_id
1 'polypeptide(L)'
;MARIHLYVVAAACAVALALAGDPDVFVFPRGLVHFQQNRGHGPAAVVAAFNSQLQGTQAIAMTLFGATPPVPTDILAKAFRVGSGEVEHIKANFAPK
;
A
#
# COMPACT_ATOMS: atom_id res chain seq x y z
N MET A 1 -14.69 -19.05 3.69
CA MET A 1 -14.62 -17.85 4.55
C MET A 1 -13.80 -16.76 3.85
N ALA A 2 -14.04 -15.50 4.22
CA ALA A 2 -13.09 -14.42 4.01
C ALA A 2 -11.85 -14.64 4.90
N ARG A 3 -10.66 -14.20 4.48
CA ARG A 3 -9.45 -14.28 5.31
C ARG A 3 -8.46 -13.22 4.86
N ILE A 4 -8.27 -12.19 5.66
CA ILE A 4 -7.26 -11.17 5.40
C ILE A 4 -5.92 -11.67 5.93
N HIS A 5 -4.89 -11.67 5.08
CA HIS A 5 -3.50 -11.84 5.50
C HIS A 5 -2.76 -10.53 5.34
N LEU A 6 -1.85 -10.27 6.27
CA LEU A 6 -1.41 -8.92 6.56
C LEU A 6 0.09 -8.76 6.21
N TYR A 7 0.32 -8.44 4.94
CA TYR A 7 1.60 -8.00 4.37
C TYR A 7 1.37 -6.63 3.72
N VAL A 8 2.40 -5.79 3.67
CA VAL A 8 2.23 -4.43 4.21
C VAL A 8 3.00 -3.34 3.42
N VAL A 9 2.32 -2.25 2.98
CA VAL A 9 2.82 -1.00 2.31
C VAL A 9 1.94 0.28 2.49
N ALA A 10 2.45 1.33 3.18
CA ALA A 10 1.95 2.72 3.43
C ALA A 10 2.02 3.15 4.92
N ALA A 11 2.12 4.46 5.21
CA ALA A 11 2.53 4.98 6.52
C ALA A 11 1.46 5.78 7.28
N ALA A 12 0.82 5.14 8.28
CA ALA A 12 0.01 5.74 9.35
C ALA A 12 -0.18 4.72 10.48
N CYS A 13 -0.46 5.15 11.72
CA CYS A 13 -0.73 4.21 12.82
C CYS A 13 -2.18 3.72 12.76
N ALA A 14 -2.44 2.62 12.04
CA ALA A 14 -3.75 1.99 12.02
C ALA A 14 -3.84 0.86 13.06
N VAL A 15 -4.95 0.82 13.81
CA VAL A 15 -5.43 -0.38 14.51
C VAL A 15 -6.44 -1.06 13.61
N ALA A 16 -6.14 -2.27 13.12
CA ALA A 16 -6.97 -3.00 12.17
C ALA A 16 -7.79 -4.11 12.87
N LEU A 17 -9.11 -4.07 12.73
CA LEU A 17 -10.06 -5.09 13.20
C LEU A 17 -10.68 -5.83 12.00
N ALA A 18 -10.50 -7.15 11.90
CA ALA A 18 -11.02 -7.96 10.80
C ALA A 18 -12.41 -8.56 11.09
N LEU A 19 -13.40 -8.29 10.25
CA LEU A 19 -14.80 -8.73 10.45
C LEU A 19 -15.09 -10.11 9.81
N ALA A 20 -14.44 -11.17 10.30
CA ALA A 20 -14.64 -12.54 9.77
C ALA A 20 -14.30 -13.68 10.75
N GLY A 21 -14.76 -13.62 12.00
CA GLY A 21 -14.50 -14.64 13.03
C GLY A 21 -14.26 -13.99 14.38
N ASP A 22 -13.37 -14.58 15.18
CA ASP A 22 -12.80 -13.89 16.35
C ASP A 22 -12.07 -12.60 15.93
N PRO A 23 -12.13 -11.52 16.73
CA PRO A 23 -11.62 -10.22 16.36
C PRO A 23 -10.09 -10.14 16.45
N ASP A 24 -9.38 -10.56 15.39
CA ASP A 24 -7.95 -10.29 15.23
C ASP A 24 -7.70 -8.76 15.21
N VAL A 25 -6.72 -8.32 16.02
CA VAL A 25 -6.31 -6.92 16.14
C VAL A 25 -4.83 -6.77 15.81
N PHE A 26 -4.51 -5.82 14.92
CA PHE A 26 -3.13 -5.54 14.50
C PHE A 26 -2.80 -4.05 14.67
N VAL A 27 -1.53 -3.75 14.98
CA VAL A 27 -1.03 -2.39 15.22
C VAL A 27 0.19 -2.11 14.36
N PHE A 28 0.20 -0.97 13.67
CA PHE A 28 1.33 -0.54 12.83
C PHE A 28 2.06 0.66 13.44
N PRO A 29 3.37 0.53 13.78
CA PRO A 29 4.17 1.68 14.19
C PRO A 29 4.22 2.77 13.12
N ARG A 30 4.13 4.04 13.54
CA ARG A 30 4.16 5.21 12.64
C ARG A 30 5.41 5.19 11.75
N GLY A 31 5.24 5.51 10.47
CA GLY A 31 6.32 5.53 9.48
C GLY A 31 6.68 4.15 8.89
N LEU A 32 6.21 3.05 9.49
CA LEU A 32 6.30 1.73 8.86
C LEU A 32 5.20 1.54 7.82
N VAL A 33 5.36 0.48 7.02
CA VAL A 33 4.85 0.33 5.66
C VAL A 33 3.74 -0.77 5.68
N HIS A 34 2.42 -0.44 5.58
CA HIS A 34 1.15 -1.26 5.56
C HIS A 34 -0.01 -0.61 4.73
N PHE A 35 -0.92 -1.16 3.88
CA PHE A 35 -1.31 -2.38 3.11
C PHE A 35 -1.71 -3.71 3.78
N GLN A 36 -2.63 -4.43 3.09
CA GLN A 36 -3.45 -5.59 3.49
C GLN A 36 -3.85 -6.45 2.26
N GLN A 37 -4.00 -7.79 2.40
CA GLN A 37 -4.46 -8.67 1.30
C GLN A 37 -5.60 -9.61 1.72
N ASN A 38 -6.75 -9.57 1.04
CA ASN A 38 -7.77 -10.62 1.18
C ASN A 38 -7.33 -11.89 0.41
N ARG A 39 -7.20 -13.02 1.10
CA ARG A 39 -6.93 -14.36 0.55
C ARG A 39 -8.14 -15.31 0.72
N GLY A 40 -9.28 -14.78 1.15
CA GLY A 40 -10.54 -15.53 1.20
C GLY A 40 -11.36 -15.42 -0.08
N HIS A 41 -12.37 -16.28 -0.20
CA HIS A 41 -13.21 -16.42 -1.40
C HIS A 41 -14.47 -15.53 -1.38
N GLY A 42 -14.46 -14.45 -0.60
CA GLY A 42 -15.60 -13.54 -0.45
C GLY A 42 -15.19 -12.18 0.10
N PRO A 43 -16.11 -11.20 0.13
CA PRO A 43 -15.82 -9.85 0.62
C PRO A 43 -15.26 -9.87 2.05
N ALA A 44 -14.35 -8.94 2.33
CA ALA A 44 -13.72 -8.78 3.63
C ALA A 44 -13.64 -7.29 3.98
N ALA A 45 -13.85 -6.95 5.24
CA ALA A 45 -13.84 -5.58 5.74
C ALA A 45 -12.90 -5.44 6.94
N VAL A 46 -12.32 -4.25 7.07
CA VAL A 46 -11.45 -3.85 8.18
C VAL A 46 -11.93 -2.51 8.73
N VAL A 47 -12.08 -2.41 10.04
CA VAL A 47 -12.18 -1.10 10.71
C VAL A 47 -10.78 -0.63 11.08
N ALA A 48 -10.44 0.61 10.75
CA ALA A 48 -9.13 1.21 11.00
C ALA A 48 -9.26 2.46 11.89
N ALA A 49 -8.54 2.51 13.01
CA ALA A 49 -8.48 3.67 13.90
C ALA A 49 -7.06 4.27 13.94
N PHE A 50 -6.97 5.60 14.05
CA PHE A 50 -5.71 6.37 14.00
C PHE A 50 -5.54 7.31 15.20
N ASN A 51 -4.29 7.53 15.63
CA ASN A 51 -3.96 8.49 16.70
C ASN A 51 -3.60 9.90 16.20
N SER A 52 -4.06 10.27 15.00
CA SER A 52 -3.96 11.62 14.44
C SER A 52 -5.20 11.92 13.60
N GLN A 53 -5.71 13.16 13.69
CA GLN A 53 -6.76 13.69 12.81
C GLN A 53 -6.23 14.00 11.40
N LEU A 54 -4.91 14.18 11.27
CA LEU A 54 -4.17 14.35 10.03
C LEU A 54 -3.13 13.23 9.97
N GLN A 55 -3.58 12.00 9.73
CA GLN A 55 -2.72 10.82 9.68
C GLN A 55 -1.91 10.74 8.37
N GLY A 56 -2.51 11.20 7.27
CA GLY A 56 -1.98 11.03 5.91
C GLY A 56 -1.95 9.57 5.44
N THR A 57 -1.78 9.37 4.13
CA THR A 57 -1.55 8.04 3.54
C THR A 57 -0.68 8.19 2.30
N GLN A 58 0.43 7.44 2.22
CA GLN A 58 1.33 7.46 1.06
C GLN A 58 1.29 6.10 0.34
N ALA A 59 0.55 6.01 -0.76
CA ALA A 59 0.49 4.82 -1.60
C ALA A 59 1.78 4.70 -2.44
N ILE A 60 2.72 3.85 -2.01
CA ILE A 60 4.09 3.82 -2.57
C ILE A 60 4.10 3.59 -4.09
N ALA A 61 3.27 2.68 -4.63
CA ALA A 61 3.23 2.42 -6.07
C ALA A 61 2.85 3.69 -6.88
N MET A 62 1.79 4.40 -6.49
CA MET A 62 1.43 5.70 -7.09
C MET A 62 2.55 6.74 -6.90
N THR A 63 3.18 6.76 -5.73
CA THR A 63 4.19 7.77 -5.37
C THR A 63 5.50 7.60 -6.15
N LEU A 64 5.82 6.37 -6.57
CA LEU A 64 7.00 6.08 -7.39
C LEU A 64 6.72 6.16 -8.90
N PHE A 65 5.58 5.62 -9.34
CA PHE A 65 5.33 5.34 -10.76
C PHE A 65 4.18 6.16 -11.38
N GLY A 66 3.34 6.82 -10.57
CA GLY A 66 2.21 7.65 -11.00
C GLY A 66 2.19 9.04 -10.35
N ALA A 67 3.36 9.56 -9.97
CA ALA A 67 3.51 10.86 -9.33
C ALA A 67 3.44 12.01 -10.35
N THR A 68 3.03 13.20 -9.90
CA THR A 68 3.00 14.43 -10.70
C THR A 68 3.77 15.53 -9.97
N PRO A 69 4.92 16.01 -10.49
CA PRO A 69 5.61 15.51 -11.68
C PRO A 69 6.17 14.08 -11.49
N PRO A 70 6.38 13.31 -12.57
CA PRO A 70 6.89 11.93 -12.48
C PRO A 70 8.31 11.86 -11.92
N VAL A 71 8.59 10.82 -11.14
CA VAL A 71 9.97 10.50 -10.72
C VAL A 71 10.79 10.11 -11.96
N PRO A 72 12.03 10.64 -12.15
CA PRO A 72 12.86 10.32 -13.31
C PRO A 72 13.15 8.82 -13.46
N THR A 73 13.09 8.34 -14.71
CA THR A 73 13.16 6.91 -15.05
C THR A 73 14.54 6.30 -14.76
N ASP A 74 15.61 7.07 -14.97
CA ASP A 74 16.99 6.71 -14.64
C ASP A 74 17.19 6.54 -13.13
N ILE A 75 16.58 7.41 -12.31
CA ILE A 75 16.62 7.33 -10.85
C ILE A 75 15.91 6.06 -10.36
N LEU A 76 14.73 5.75 -10.89
CA LEU A 76 14.00 4.52 -10.57
C LEU A 76 14.75 3.26 -11.05
N ALA A 77 15.27 3.27 -12.27
CA ALA A 77 16.05 2.16 -12.85
C ALA A 77 17.29 1.87 -12.01
N LYS A 78 18.03 2.91 -11.59
CA LYS A 78 19.18 2.81 -10.71
C LYS A 78 18.82 2.34 -9.29
N ALA A 79 17.71 2.81 -8.73
CA ALA A 79 17.27 2.44 -7.39
C ALA A 79 16.80 0.98 -7.30
N PHE A 80 16.03 0.51 -8.30
CA PHE A 80 15.51 -0.86 -8.36
C PHE A 80 16.45 -1.85 -9.07
N ARG A 81 17.54 -1.35 -9.69
CA ARG A 81 18.54 -2.14 -10.44
C ARG A 81 17.94 -2.90 -11.62
N VAL A 82 17.02 -2.26 -12.33
CA VAL A 82 16.32 -2.76 -13.53
C VAL A 82 16.60 -1.83 -14.72
N GLY A 83 16.19 -2.23 -15.93
CA GLY A 83 16.28 -1.37 -17.10
C GLY A 83 15.21 -0.26 -17.12
N SER A 84 15.45 0.78 -17.93
CA SER A 84 14.50 1.86 -18.12
C SER A 84 13.19 1.39 -18.78
N GLY A 85 13.25 0.36 -19.63
CA GLY A 85 12.08 -0.20 -20.29
C GLY A 85 11.09 -0.83 -19.30
N GLU A 86 11.59 -1.56 -18.31
CA GLU A 86 10.79 -2.11 -17.21
C GLU A 86 10.16 -0.99 -16.37
N VAL A 87 10.89 0.10 -16.12
CA VAL A 87 10.36 1.26 -15.39
C VAL A 87 9.22 1.94 -16.15
N GLU A 88 9.38 2.22 -17.44
CA GLU A 88 8.31 2.83 -18.24
C GLU A 88 7.10 1.89 -18.40
N HIS A 89 7.34 0.58 -18.56
CA HIS A 89 6.27 -0.42 -18.55
C HIS A 89 5.50 -0.42 -17.21
N ILE A 90 6.18 -0.31 -16.07
CA ILE A 90 5.51 -0.17 -14.77
C ILE A 90 4.73 1.16 -14.72
N LYS A 91 5.34 2.30 -15.08
CA LYS A 91 4.69 3.62 -15.11
C LYS A 91 3.40 3.66 -15.94
N ALA A 92 3.37 2.97 -17.08
CA ALA A 92 2.19 2.88 -17.93
C ALA A 92 0.95 2.31 -17.21
N ASN A 93 1.13 1.49 -16.18
CA ASN A 93 0.03 0.95 -15.35
C ASN A 93 -0.53 1.95 -14.32
N PHE A 94 0.15 3.10 -14.11
CA PHE A 94 -0.20 4.12 -13.12
C PHE A 94 -0.45 5.51 -13.75
N ALA A 95 -0.47 5.61 -15.08
CA ALA A 95 -0.87 6.82 -15.78
C ALA A 95 -2.35 7.18 -15.50
N PRO A 96 -2.73 8.48 -15.54
CA PRO A 96 -4.13 8.88 -15.51
C PRO A 96 -4.95 8.21 -16.63
N LYS A 97 -6.22 7.90 -16.33
CA LYS A 97 -7.22 7.41 -17.29
C LYS A 97 -8.10 8.54 -17.79
#